data_AF-A0A842VDW7-F1
#
_entry.id   AF-A0A842VDW7-F1
#
_cell.length_a   1.000
_cell.length_b   1.000
_cell.length_c   1.000
_cell.angle_alpha   90.00
_cell.angle_beta   90.00
_cell.angle_gamma   90.00
#
_symmetry.space_group_name_H-M   'P 1'
#
loop_
_entity.id
_entity.type
_entity.pdbx_description
1 polymer ?
#
loop_
_entity_poly.entity_id
_entity_poly.type
_entity_poly.pdbx_seq_one_letter_code
_entity_poly.pdbx_strand_id
1 'polypeptide(L)' 'MSVDELYELIKKANRFIDSSELLFNTKDYDSAVSRTYYAMFFSAEALLLTIDLAPKSHSGLISLFGEKFI' A
#
# COMPACT_ATOMS: atom_id res chain seq x y z
N MET A 1 -8.93 15.49 4.95
CA MET A 1 -9.04 14.04 4.67
C MET A 1 -10.39 13.72 4.03
N SER A 2 -10.42 13.00 2.89
CA SER A 2 -11.67 12.42 2.37
C SER A 2 -11.74 10.94 2.73
N VAL A 3 -12.84 10.49 3.34
CA VAL A 3 -13.06 9.07 3.68
C VAL A 3 -13.04 8.21 2.42
N ASP A 4 -13.44 8.77 1.29
CA ASP A 4 -13.47 8.11 -0.01
C ASP A 4 -12.05 7.75 -0.51
N GLU A 5 -11.08 8.63 -0.33
CA GLU A 5 -9.68 8.38 -0.72
C GLU A 5 -9.06 7.25 0.12
N LEU A 6 -9.33 7.24 1.44
CA LEU A 6 -8.92 6.16 2.32
C LEU A 6 -9.50 4.81 1.85
N TYR A 7 -10.80 4.80 1.55
CA TYR A 7 -11.48 3.59 1.11
C TYR A 7 -10.92 3.07 -0.22
N GLU A 8 -10.65 3.95 -1.18
CA GLU A 8 -10.11 3.54 -2.48
C GLU A 8 -8.66 3.03 -2.39
N LEU A 9 -7.83 3.59 -1.49
CA LEU A 9 -6.49 3.06 -1.23
C LEU A 9 -6.54 1.65 -0.63
N ILE A 10 -7.37 1.43 0.39
CA ILE A 10 -7.52 0.10 1.02
C ILE A 10 -8.11 -0.91 0.04
N LYS A 11 -9.12 -0.52 -0.73
CA LYS A 11 -9.70 -1.36 -1.78
C LYS A 11 -8.66 -1.73 -2.85
N LYS A 12 -7.78 -0.80 -3.21
CA LYS A 12 -6.67 -1.05 -4.15
C LYS A 12 -5.62 -2.00 -3.55
N ALA A 13 -5.28 -1.83 -2.27
CA ALA A 13 -4.38 -2.73 -1.56
C ALA A 13 -4.91 -4.17 -1.56
N ASN A 14 -6.19 -4.36 -1.22
CA ASN A 14 -6.85 -5.67 -1.24
C ASN A 14 -6.81 -6.32 -2.62
N ARG A 15 -7.14 -5.57 -3.70
CA ARG A 15 -7.02 -6.09 -5.08
C ARG A 15 -5.60 -6.55 -5.42
N PHE A 16 -4.58 -5.89 -4.88
CA PHE A 16 -3.18 -6.25 -5.11
C PHE A 16 -2.78 -7.50 -4.33
N ILE A 17 -3.34 -7.71 -3.14
CA ILE A 17 -3.20 -8.98 -2.39
C ILE A 17 -3.86 -10.12 -3.17
N ASP A 18 -5.12 -9.95 -3.61
CA ASP A 18 -5.81 -10.96 -4.42
C ASP A 18 -5.00 -11.31 -5.68
N SER A 19 -4.43 -10.30 -6.34
CA SER A 19 -3.57 -10.51 -7.51
C SER A 19 -2.26 -11.21 -7.17
N SER A 20 -1.65 -10.91 -6.02
CA SER A 20 -0.37 -11.53 -5.62
C SER A 20 -0.55 -13.01 -5.32
N GLU A 21 -1.68 -13.41 -4.73
CA GLU A 21 -2.01 -14.81 -4.51
C GLU A 21 -2.15 -15.58 -5.82
N LEU A 22 -2.84 -15.00 -6.81
CA LEU A 22 -2.96 -15.61 -8.15
C LEU A 22 -1.59 -15.81 -8.81
N LEU A 23 -0.73 -14.79 -8.77
CA LEU A 23 0.62 -14.83 -9.35
C LEU A 23 1.53 -15.82 -8.63
N PHE A 24 1.42 -15.90 -7.32
CA PHE A 24 2.15 -16.86 -6.50
C PHE A 24 1.78 -18.30 -6.91
N ASN A 25 0.48 -18.58 -7.10
CA ASN A 25 -0.01 -19.88 -7.52
C ASN A 25 0.46 -20.27 -8.93
N THR A 26 0.71 -19.30 -9.81
CA THR A 26 1.31 -19.54 -11.14
C THR A 26 2.84 -19.58 -11.13
N LYS A 27 3.48 -19.52 -9.95
CA LYS A 27 4.94 -19.46 -9.74
C LYS A 27 5.62 -18.22 -10.34
N ASP A 28 4.85 -17.17 -10.62
CA ASP A 28 5.40 -15.86 -10.99
C ASP A 28 5.69 -15.05 -9.72
N TYR A 29 6.76 -15.43 -9.03
CA TYR A 29 7.09 -14.89 -7.72
C TYR A 29 7.53 -13.42 -7.77
N ASP A 30 8.24 -13.01 -8.83
CA ASP A 30 8.69 -11.62 -8.98
C ASP A 30 7.48 -10.68 -9.09
N SER A 31 6.48 -11.05 -9.88
CA SER A 31 5.24 -10.29 -9.97
C SER A 31 4.44 -10.35 -8.67
N ALA A 32 4.38 -11.50 -8.00
CA ALA A 32 3.69 -11.65 -6.72
C ALA A 32 4.28 -10.72 -5.64
N VAL A 33 5.61 -10.70 -5.49
CA VAL A 33 6.32 -9.81 -4.56
C VAL A 33 6.06 -8.34 -4.89
N SER A 34 6.12 -7.97 -6.18
CA SER A 34 5.80 -6.60 -6.62
C SER A 34 4.39 -6.18 -6.22
N ARG A 35 3.39 -7.06 -6.39
CA ARG A 35 2.01 -6.77 -5.97
C ARG A 35 1.87 -6.63 -4.47
N THR A 36 2.46 -7.53 -3.70
CA THR A 36 2.45 -7.44 -2.23
C THR A 36 3.13 -6.16 -1.74
N TYR A 37 4.25 -5.76 -2.36
CA TYR A 37 4.92 -4.50 -2.06
C TYR A 37 4.00 -3.28 -2.21
N TYR A 38 3.33 -3.17 -3.36
CA TYR A 38 2.40 -2.06 -3.59
C TYR A 38 1.14 -2.13 -2.72
N ALA A 39 0.68 -3.33 -2.33
CA ALA A 39 -0.40 -3.45 -1.34
C ALA A 39 0.00 -2.82 0.01
N MET A 40 1.22 -3.10 0.48
CA MET A 40 1.77 -2.46 1.69
C MET A 40 1.92 -0.95 1.50
N PHE A 41 2.39 -0.50 0.34
CA PHE A 41 2.52 0.92 0.03
C PHE A 41 1.19 1.67 0.14
N PHE A 42 0.12 1.19 -0.52
CA PHE A 42 -1.20 1.83 -0.44
C PHE A 42 -1.79 1.76 0.98
N SER A 43 -1.50 0.70 1.72
CA SER A 43 -1.93 0.58 3.13
C SER A 43 -1.22 1.59 4.04
N ALA A 44 0.08 1.80 3.83
CA ALA A 44 0.86 2.81 4.56
C ALA A 44 0.45 4.24 4.18
N GLU A 45 0.14 4.49 2.91
CA GLU A 45 -0.42 5.77 2.43
C GLU A 45 -1.76 6.06 3.11
N ALA A 46 -2.67 5.08 3.10
CA ALA A 46 -3.95 5.14 3.78
C ALA A 46 -3.79 5.45 5.28
N LEU A 47 -2.85 4.79 5.95
CA LEU A 47 -2.59 5.02 7.37
C LEU A 47 -2.08 6.44 7.66
N LEU A 48 -1.14 6.95 6.87
CA LEU A 48 -0.63 8.32 7.00
C LEU A 48 -1.75 9.37 6.79
N LEU A 49 -2.66 9.12 5.86
CA LEU A 49 -3.81 10.00 5.63
C LEU A 49 -4.74 10.09 6.86
N THR A 50 -4.82 9.05 7.70
CA THR A 50 -5.64 9.09 8.93
C THR A 50 -5.15 10.10 9.97
N ILE A 51 -3.90 10.56 9.83
CA ILE A 51 -3.27 11.58 10.67
C ILE A 51 -2.94 12.85 9.88
N ASP A 52 -3.66 13.09 8.79
CA ASP A 52 -3.52 14.25 7.88
C ASP A 52 -2.09 14.44 7.30
N LEU A 53 -1.37 13.33 7.10
CA LEU A 53 -0.05 13.34 6.44
C LEU A 53 -0.14 12.76 5.03
N ALA A 54 0.32 13.54 4.05
CA ALA A 54 0.36 13.15 2.64
C ALA A 54 1.81 13.19 2.11
N PRO A 55 2.46 12.03 1.89
CA PRO A 55 3.82 11.98 1.37
C PRO A 55 3.88 12.42 -0.09
N LYS A 56 4.95 13.14 -0.46
CA LYS A 56 5.15 13.70 -1.83
C LYS A 56 5.99 12.82 -2.74
N SER A 57 6.57 11.76 -2.20
CA SER A 57 7.42 10.83 -2.94
C SER A 57 7.34 9.46 -2.31
N HIS A 58 7.81 8.47 -3.07
CA HIS A 58 7.87 7.09 -2.63
C HIS A 58 8.77 6.90 -1.39
N SER A 59 9.97 7.49 -1.42
CA SER A 59 10.89 7.48 -0.27
C SER A 59 10.34 8.28 0.93
N GLY A 60 9.62 9.37 0.65
CA GLY A 60 8.95 10.18 1.67
C GLY A 60 7.88 9.38 2.41
N LEU A 61 7.09 8.56 1.71
CA LEU A 61 6.11 7.68 2.34
C LEU A 61 6.79 6.69 3.30
N ILE A 62 7.85 6.02 2.86
CA ILE A 62 8.55 5.01 3.68
C ILE A 62 9.14 5.68 4.93
N SER A 63 9.82 6.81 4.76
CA SER A 63 10.42 7.55 5.87
C SER A 63 9.36 8.02 6.87
N LEU A 64 8.25 8.58 6.38
CA LEU A 64 7.21 9.14 7.24
C LEU A 64 6.42 8.06 7.95
N PHE A 65 6.13 6.94 7.29
CA PHE A 65 5.53 5.78 7.93
C PHE A 65 6.43 5.27 9.06
N GLY A 66 7.73 5.11 8.80
CA GLY A 66 8.70 4.69 9.81
C GLY A 66 8.79 5.67 10.98
N GLU A 67 8.75 6.97 10.74
CA GLU A 67 8.79 7.99 11.80
C GLU A 67 7.53 8.00 12.68
N LYS A 68 6.35 7.70 12.11
CA LYS A 68 5.06 7.86 12.80
C LYS A 68 4.50 6.57 13.40
N PHE A 69 4.85 5.40 12.87
CA PHE A 69 4.17 4.15 13.21
C PHE A 69 5.09 2.98 13.59
N ILE A 70 6.42 3.15 13.56
CA ILE A 70 7.42 2.14 13.97
C ILE A 70 8.23 2.68 15.15
#